data_AF-A0A4P6ZVH3-F1
#
_entry.id   AF-A0A4P6ZVH3-F1
#
_cell.length_a   1.000
_cell.length_b   1.000
_cell.length_c   1.000
_cell.angle_alpha   90.00
_cell.angle_beta   90.00
_cell.angle_gamma   90.00
#
_symmetry.space_group_name_H-M   'P 1'
#
loop_
_entity.id
_entity.type
_entity.pdbx_description
1 polymer ?
#
loop_
_entity_poly.entity_id
_entity_poly.type
_entity_poly.pdbx_seq_one_letter_code
_entity_poly.pdbx_strand_id
1 'polypeptide(L)'
;MFNEQLKKAIEEEYRAFYFYKYMLKLTDDPYWQLFIKHAMEDEKSHYEMFQQLHYMLTGQFVQNPEKPQPATNLKQAAKDSLVDELEATEFYKEMLLTIPIPEAYNPLFIAMHDEMEHAIRFSTIYNAL
;
A
#
# COMPACT_ATOMS: atom_id res chain seq x y z
N MET A 1 -16.47 3.99 -11.96
CA MET A 1 -15.10 4.42 -12.31
C MET A 1 -14.31 4.64 -11.02
N PHE A 2 -14.52 5.73 -10.28
CA PHE A 2 -13.85 5.97 -9.00
C PHE A 2 -14.13 4.92 -7.92
N ASN A 3 -15.40 4.54 -7.68
CA ASN A 3 -15.72 3.55 -6.63
C ASN A 3 -15.06 2.16 -6.88
N GLU A 4 -14.93 1.76 -8.15
CA GLU A 4 -14.24 0.50 -8.51
C GLU A 4 -12.73 0.63 -8.29
N GLN A 5 -12.14 1.79 -8.62
CA GLN A 5 -10.74 2.08 -8.33
C GLN A 5 -10.48 2.11 -6.82
N LEU A 6 -11.39 2.70 -6.04
CA LEU A 6 -11.29 2.73 -4.58
C LEU A 6 -11.42 1.33 -3.98
N LYS A 7 -12.31 0.49 -4.52
CA LYS A 7 -12.39 -0.92 -4.12
C LYS A 7 -11.09 -1.67 -4.42
N LYS A 8 -10.51 -1.45 -5.60
CA LYS A 8 -9.20 -2.00 -5.98
C LYS A 8 -8.10 -1.54 -5.01
N ALA A 9 -8.04 -0.24 -4.70
CA ALA A 9 -7.11 0.32 -3.72
C ALA A 9 -7.23 -0.40 -2.37
N ILE A 10 -8.44 -0.56 -1.85
CA ILE A 10 -8.69 -1.26 -0.58
C ILE A 10 -8.16 -2.70 -0.60
N GLU A 11 -8.38 -3.42 -1.71
CA GLU A 11 -7.88 -4.78 -1.87
C GLU A 11 -6.36 -4.84 -1.98
N GLU A 12 -5.74 -3.89 -2.69
CA GLU A 12 -4.28 -3.79 -2.85
C GLU A 12 -3.58 -3.41 -1.55
N GLU A 13 -4.09 -2.41 -0.82
CA GLU A 13 -3.56 -1.99 0.48
C GLU A 13 -3.62 -3.11 1.53
N TYR A 14 -4.75 -3.82 1.58
CA TYR A 14 -4.86 -4.98 2.45
C TYR A 14 -3.83 -6.05 2.10
N ARG A 15 -3.58 -6.26 0.81
CA ARG A 15 -2.59 -7.24 0.36
C ARG A 15 -1.18 -6.79 0.72
N ALA A 16 -0.82 -5.55 0.46
CA ALA A 16 0.49 -4.97 0.77
C ALA A 16 0.80 -5.08 2.27
N PHE A 17 -0.14 -4.71 3.15
CA PHE A 17 -0.03 -4.89 4.60
C PHE A 17 0.39 -6.32 4.98
N TYR A 18 -0.32 -7.34 4.47
CA TYR A 18 0.01 -8.73 4.78
C TYR A 18 1.31 -9.20 4.12
N PHE A 19 1.59 -8.73 2.91
CA PHE A 19 2.84 -9.04 2.21
C PHE A 19 4.04 -8.54 3.02
N TYR A 20 4.01 -7.28 3.49
CA TYR A 20 5.07 -6.70 4.32
C TYR A 20 5.17 -7.35 5.68
N LYS A 21 4.04 -7.75 6.28
CA LYS A 21 4.04 -8.58 7.49
C LYS A 21 4.74 -9.94 7.30
N TYR A 22 4.68 -10.53 6.11
CA TYR A 22 5.43 -11.75 5.80
C TYR A 22 6.91 -11.44 5.50
N MET A 23 7.17 -10.38 4.74
CA MET A 23 8.52 -9.91 4.39
C MET A 23 9.35 -9.58 5.65
N LEU A 24 8.73 -9.02 6.68
CA LEU A 24 9.37 -8.69 7.95
C LEU A 24 10.00 -9.92 8.64
N LYS A 25 9.49 -11.12 8.36
CA LYS A 25 10.01 -12.39 8.91
C LYS A 25 11.21 -12.94 8.13
N LEU A 26 11.57 -12.33 7.01
CA LEU A 26 12.68 -12.77 6.16
C LEU A 26 14.02 -12.12 6.54
N THR A 27 14.04 -11.26 7.56
CA THR A 27 15.24 -10.56 8.02
C THR A 27 15.25 -10.35 9.53
N ASP A 28 16.42 -10.49 10.13
CA ASP A 28 16.71 -10.09 11.51
C ASP A 28 17.50 -8.76 11.57
N ASP A 29 17.79 -8.15 10.42
CA ASP A 29 18.48 -6.86 10.35
C ASP A 29 17.52 -5.73 10.82
N PRO A 30 17.86 -5.01 11.90
CA PRO A 30 16.98 -3.99 12.47
C PRO A 30 16.75 -2.81 11.52
N TYR A 31 17.67 -2.52 10.60
CA TYR A 31 17.53 -1.44 9.63
C TYR A 31 16.50 -1.81 8.55
N TRP A 32 16.55 -3.03 8.02
CA TRP A 32 15.53 -3.52 7.09
C TRP A 32 14.18 -3.71 7.76
N GLN A 33 14.15 -4.20 9.00
CA GLN A 33 12.91 -4.30 9.77
C GLN A 33 12.25 -2.93 9.96
N LEU A 34 13.03 -1.88 10.22
CA LEU A 34 12.51 -0.52 10.33
C LEU A 34 11.80 -0.07 9.06
N PHE A 35 12.40 -0.30 7.89
CA PHE A 35 11.83 0.09 6.60
C PHE A 35 10.55 -0.69 6.27
N ILE A 36 10.59 -2.01 6.42
CA ILE A 36 9.44 -2.88 6.12
C ILE A 36 8.29 -2.61 7.09
N LYS A 37 8.60 -2.40 8.38
CA LYS A 37 7.58 -2.13 9.40
C LYS A 37 6.89 -0.79 9.16
N HIS A 38 7.62 0.24 8.72
CA HIS A 38 7.04 1.54 8.41
C HIS A 38 5.98 1.41 7.32
N ALA A 39 6.37 0.91 6.13
CA ALA A 39 5.44 0.69 5.03
C ALA A 39 4.24 -0.18 5.44
N MET A 40 4.49 -1.29 6.16
CA MET A 40 3.41 -2.13 6.70
C MET A 40 2.40 -1.36 7.57
N GLU A 41 2.86 -0.45 8.44
CA GLU A 41 1.96 0.33 9.30
C GLU A 41 1.18 1.39 8.51
N ASP A 42 1.79 1.94 7.47
CA ASP A 42 1.18 2.91 6.56
C ASP A 42 0.12 2.23 5.66
N GLU A 43 0.37 1.05 5.08
CA GLU A 43 -0.65 0.31 4.29
C GLU A 43 -1.88 -0.06 5.11
N LYS A 44 -1.67 -0.36 6.40
CA LYS A 44 -2.79 -0.59 7.32
C LYS A 44 -3.65 0.67 7.46
N SER A 45 -3.00 1.83 7.54
CA SER A 45 -3.67 3.12 7.64
C SER A 45 -4.34 3.51 6.32
N HIS A 46 -3.70 3.28 5.17
CA HIS A 46 -4.27 3.47 3.83
C HIS A 46 -5.54 2.63 3.65
N TYR A 47 -5.47 1.33 3.94
CA TYR A 47 -6.61 0.42 3.94
C TYR A 47 -7.78 0.96 4.78
N GLU A 48 -7.51 1.39 6.01
CA GLU A 48 -8.53 1.91 6.92
C GLU A 48 -9.14 3.22 6.41
N MET A 49 -8.34 4.15 5.90
CA MET A 49 -8.80 5.41 5.32
C MET A 49 -9.67 5.17 4.07
N PHE A 50 -9.23 4.29 3.16
CA PHE A 50 -9.99 3.97 1.96
C PHE A 50 -11.29 3.22 2.27
N GLN A 51 -11.31 2.33 3.28
CA GLN A 51 -12.54 1.72 3.76
C GLN A 51 -13.55 2.76 4.27
N GLN A 52 -13.11 3.76 5.03
CA GLN A 52 -13.98 4.86 5.46
C GLN A 52 -14.49 5.67 4.28
N LEU A 53 -13.61 6.01 3.33
CA LEU A 53 -14.00 6.74 2.13
C LEU A 53 -15.02 5.97 1.28
N HIS A 54 -14.84 4.66 1.12
CA HIS A 54 -15.77 3.80 0.38
C HIS A 54 -17.13 3.73 1.08
N TYR A 55 -17.13 3.63 2.43
CA TYR A 55 -18.36 3.70 3.21
C TYR A 55 -19.08 5.04 3.05
N MET A 56 -18.37 6.17 3.04
CA MET A 56 -18.96 7.49 2.81
C MET A 56 -19.62 7.60 1.43
N LEU A 57 -19.02 7.01 0.39
CA LEU A 57 -19.52 7.07 -0.98
C LEU A 57 -20.65 6.08 -1.28
N THR A 58 -20.70 4.94 -0.58
CA THR A 58 -21.56 3.81 -0.97
C THR A 58 -22.46 3.29 0.16
N GLY A 59 -22.20 3.66 1.41
CA GLY A 59 -22.84 3.12 2.60
C GLY A 59 -22.38 1.71 2.98
N GLN A 60 -21.31 1.18 2.36
CA GLN A 60 -20.82 -0.18 2.59
C GLN A 60 -19.29 -0.21 2.72
N PHE A 61 -18.77 -1.15 3.52
CA PHE A 61 -17.33 -1.48 3.53
C PHE A 61 -17.04 -2.60 2.55
N VAL A 62 -15.86 -2.60 1.92
CA VAL A 62 -15.40 -3.75 1.12
C VAL A 62 -15.15 -4.93 2.07
N GLN A 63 -15.76 -6.07 1.76
CA GLN A 63 -15.75 -7.25 2.62
C GLN A 63 -14.77 -8.29 2.11
N ASN A 64 -14.12 -8.99 3.04
CA ASN A 64 -13.28 -10.16 2.80
C ASN A 64 -12.18 -10.00 1.73
N PRO A 65 -11.30 -8.96 1.80
CA PRO A 65 -10.16 -8.91 0.90
C PRO A 65 -9.24 -10.13 1.08
N GLU A 66 -8.68 -10.63 -0.02
CA GLU A 66 -7.83 -11.81 0.00
C GLU A 66 -6.40 -11.48 0.44
N LYS A 67 -5.78 -12.39 1.21
CA LYS A 67 -4.38 -12.26 1.59
C LYS A 67 -3.47 -12.69 0.43
N PRO A 68 -2.29 -12.08 0.28
CA PRO A 68 -1.31 -12.53 -0.69
C PRO A 68 -0.65 -13.83 -0.23
N GLN A 69 0.05 -14.49 -1.15
CA GLN A 69 0.96 -15.57 -0.79
C GLN A 69 2.16 -15.01 0.00
N PRO A 70 2.70 -15.76 0.97
CA PRO A 70 3.88 -15.31 1.70
C PRO A 70 5.11 -15.18 0.80
N ALA A 71 5.83 -14.07 0.95
CA ALA A 71 7.16 -13.92 0.38
C ALA A 71 8.13 -14.95 0.97
N THR A 72 9.08 -15.43 0.16
CA THR A 72 10.08 -16.44 0.57
C THR A 72 11.52 -15.97 0.39
N ASN A 73 11.74 -14.86 -0.32
CA ASN A 73 13.07 -14.29 -0.56
C ASN A 73 13.00 -12.77 -0.39
N LEU A 74 13.83 -12.22 0.49
CA LEU A 74 13.79 -10.80 0.85
C LEU A 74 14.16 -9.87 -0.32
N LYS A 75 15.20 -10.21 -1.09
CA LYS A 75 15.65 -9.38 -2.21
C LYS A 75 14.60 -9.34 -3.32
N GLN A 76 14.02 -10.48 -3.66
CA GLN A 76 12.95 -10.55 -4.64
C GLN A 76 11.70 -9.81 -4.14
N ALA A 77 11.31 -10.00 -2.88
CA ALA A 77 10.21 -9.27 -2.28
C ALA A 77 10.43 -7.75 -2.34
N ALA A 78 11.62 -7.25 -1.98
CA ALA A 78 11.94 -5.83 -2.08
C ALA A 78 11.88 -5.29 -3.52
N LYS A 79 12.28 -6.10 -4.52
CA LYS A 79 12.15 -5.75 -5.93
C LYS A 79 10.69 -5.62 -6.36
N ASP A 80 9.87 -6.59 -5.98
CA ASP A 80 8.46 -6.63 -6.34
C ASP A 80 7.72 -5.46 -5.67
N SER A 81 7.96 -5.24 -4.37
CA SER A 81 7.41 -4.10 -3.62
C SER A 81 7.82 -2.77 -4.24
N LEU A 82 9.09 -2.57 -4.62
CA LEU A 82 9.50 -1.36 -5.32
C LEU A 82 8.65 -1.07 -6.56
N VAL A 83 8.37 -2.08 -7.38
CA VAL A 83 7.58 -1.90 -8.60
C VAL A 83 6.13 -1.61 -8.24
N ASP A 84 5.55 -2.39 -7.34
CA ASP A 84 4.16 -2.24 -6.90
C ASP A 84 3.91 -0.84 -6.29
N GLU A 85 4.84 -0.31 -5.49
CA GLU A 85 4.73 1.02 -4.89
C GLU A 85 4.81 2.17 -5.91
N LEU A 86 5.63 2.01 -6.94
CA LEU A 86 5.68 2.98 -8.03
C LEU A 86 4.39 2.97 -8.85
N GLU A 87 3.79 1.79 -9.07
CA GLU A 87 2.50 1.66 -9.74
C GLU A 87 1.36 2.23 -8.89
N ALA A 88 1.37 2.00 -7.57
CA ALA A 88 0.41 2.54 -6.63
C ALA A 88 0.47 4.07 -6.53
N THR A 89 1.69 4.65 -6.52
CA THR A 89 1.89 6.10 -6.61
C THR A 89 1.15 6.70 -7.82
N GLU A 90 1.36 6.12 -9.01
CA GLU A 90 0.74 6.59 -10.24
C GLU A 90 -0.78 6.40 -10.22
N PHE A 91 -1.25 5.28 -9.68
CA PHE A 91 -2.66 4.98 -9.53
C PHE A 91 -3.37 5.97 -8.59
N TYR A 92 -2.80 6.28 -7.44
CA TYR A 92 -3.37 7.24 -6.49
C TYR A 92 -3.30 8.67 -6.99
N LYS A 93 -2.28 9.04 -7.75
CA LYS A 93 -2.25 10.32 -8.47
C LYS A 93 -3.44 10.46 -9.43
N GLU A 94 -3.74 9.44 -10.24
CA GLU A 94 -4.88 9.47 -11.16
C GLU A 94 -6.22 9.57 -10.42
N MET A 95 -6.38 8.82 -9.33
CA MET A 95 -7.56 8.92 -8.46
C MET A 95 -7.68 10.31 -7.84
N LEU A 96 -6.59 10.89 -7.34
CA LEU A 96 -6.56 12.21 -6.72
C LEU A 96 -7.02 13.30 -7.68
N LEU A 97 -6.61 13.22 -8.95
CA LEU A 97 -7.00 14.18 -9.99
C LEU A 97 -8.48 14.05 -10.43
N THR A 98 -9.15 12.97 -10.04
CA THR A 98 -10.52 12.64 -10.45
C THR A 98 -11.48 12.45 -9.27
N ILE A 99 -11.10 12.95 -8.08
CA ILE A 99 -11.91 12.78 -6.87
C ILE A 99 -13.34 13.31 -7.03
N PRO A 100 -14.36 12.55 -6.60
CA PRO A 100 -15.75 12.97 -6.71
C PRO A 100 -16.20 13.87 -5.55
N ILE A 101 -15.49 13.83 -4.42
CA ILE A 101 -15.80 14.58 -3.20
C ILE A 101 -14.51 15.12 -2.54
N PRO A 102 -14.55 16.27 -1.85
CA PRO A 102 -13.38 16.85 -1.19
C PRO A 102 -12.73 15.94 -0.14
N GLU A 103 -13.52 15.12 0.54
CA GLU A 103 -13.06 14.22 1.61
C GLU A 103 -12.15 13.10 1.08
N ALA A 104 -12.16 12.84 -0.23
CA ALA A 104 -11.25 11.90 -0.86
C ALA A 104 -9.82 12.45 -1.02
N TYR A 105 -9.62 13.77 -0.92
CA TYR A 105 -8.33 14.41 -1.18
C TYR A 105 -7.25 13.92 -0.21
N ASN A 106 -7.49 14.02 1.10
CA ASN A 106 -6.48 13.69 2.11
C ASN A 106 -6.05 12.20 2.06
N PRO A 107 -6.97 11.22 2.05
CA PRO A 107 -6.59 9.81 1.97
C PRO A 107 -5.71 9.49 0.76
N LEU A 108 -6.08 10.01 -0.41
CA LEU A 108 -5.35 9.75 -1.65
C LEU A 108 -4.02 10.50 -1.72
N PHE A 109 -3.96 11.73 -1.22
CA PHE A 109 -2.72 12.49 -1.17
C PHE A 109 -1.70 11.85 -0.22
N ILE A 110 -2.14 11.40 0.95
CA ILE A 110 -1.30 10.71 1.94
C ILE A 110 -0.75 9.43 1.32
N ALA A 111 -1.62 8.52 0.87
CA ALA A 111 -1.19 7.24 0.28
C ALA A 111 -0.25 7.45 -0.91
N MET A 112 -0.59 8.32 -1.87
CA MET A 112 0.28 8.63 -3.02
C MET A 112 1.69 9.08 -2.59
N HIS A 113 1.79 9.90 -1.54
CA HIS A 113 3.08 10.41 -1.08
C HIS A 113 3.86 9.34 -0.31
N ASP A 114 3.18 8.54 0.49
CA ASP A 114 3.78 7.47 1.29
C ASP A 114 4.29 6.34 0.37
N GLU A 115 3.57 5.97 -0.70
CA GLU A 115 4.06 4.98 -1.68
C GLU A 115 5.35 5.42 -2.40
N MET A 116 5.49 6.72 -2.68
CA MET A 116 6.74 7.26 -3.22
C MET A 116 7.90 7.04 -2.25
N GLU A 117 7.65 7.21 -0.95
CA GLU A 117 8.62 6.97 0.10
C GLU A 117 8.94 5.47 0.24
N HIS A 118 7.92 4.62 0.22
CA HIS A 118 8.03 3.16 0.29
C HIS A 118 8.89 2.63 -0.86
N ALA A 119 8.67 3.09 -2.09
CA ALA A 119 9.50 2.76 -3.24
C ALA A 119 10.99 3.06 -2.98
N ILE A 120 11.32 4.22 -2.39
CA ILE A 120 12.71 4.57 -2.06
C ILE A 120 13.30 3.59 -1.03
N ARG A 121 12.52 3.24 0.00
CA ARG A 121 12.95 2.27 1.03
C ARG A 121 13.19 0.89 0.45
N PHE A 122 12.26 0.37 -0.35
CA PHE A 122 12.40 -0.95 -0.98
C PHE A 122 13.51 -0.98 -2.03
N SER A 123 13.71 0.10 -2.78
CA SER A 123 14.87 0.26 -3.66
C SER A 123 16.19 0.17 -2.87
N THR A 124 16.25 0.77 -1.68
CA THR A 124 17.43 0.70 -0.82
C THR A 124 17.71 -0.74 -0.38
N ILE A 125 16.69 -1.48 0.06
CA ILE A 125 16.82 -2.90 0.43
C ILE A 125 17.28 -3.72 -0.78
N TYR A 126 16.61 -3.58 -1.92
CA TYR A 126 16.89 -4.37 -3.13
C TYR A 126 18.33 -4.22 -3.63
N ASN A 127 18.85 -2.99 -3.62
CA ASN A 127 20.21 -2.70 -4.10
C ASN A 127 21.30 -3.03 -3.09
N ALA A 128 20.97 -3.17 -1.80
CA ALA A 128 21.92 -3.51 -0.74
C ALA A 128 22.09 -5.03 -0.51
N LEU A 129 21.07 -5.82 -0.87
CA LEU A 129 21.11 -7.30 -0.91
C LEU A 129 21.65 -7.80 -2.25
#